data_AF-A0A559RBK4-F1
#
_entry.id   AF-A0A559RBK4-F1
#
_cell.length_a   1.000
_cell.length_b   1.000
_cell.length_c   1.000
_cell.angle_alpha   90.00
_cell.angle_beta   90.00
_cell.angle_gamma   90.00
#
_symmetry.space_group_name_H-M   'P 1'
#
loop_
_entity.id
_entity.type
_entity.pdbx_description
1 polymer ?
#
loop_
_entity_poly.entity_id
_entity_poly.type
_entity_poly.pdbx_seq_one_letter_code
_entity_poly.pdbx_strand_id
1 'polypeptide(L)'
;MKYKYFGCLKESQINSLNENSKINLLKEKNLIILSSSKDNHGSIKRRLSKLLFQNNINLKINNYSYSKHVASDYLSFLINHYSRFIDGDVYQYNKEFDLKTYLLKKKKAKAFALEEFNKVFEMIVDVRFIALEKDVNGKLRVSNRFKLIDRERNYKYIDGLRHQKESVFQYLTGNLDFFDVTFFDNNGWLREIIDFEIGTRILKYLNDRFQFEIADNLNDNEKAKFIYKNFQGEFDSLEQLIFIENQIENQQNIDRAFVVALFYFLKKKANLKMPSAKLFTQIINGVFNLDIGLIKDPSSQSKAHLNRSEKLKNEWENFNSRI
;
A
#
# COMPACT_ATOMS: atom_id res chain seq x y z
N MET A 1 1.20 5.85 18.88
CA MET A 1 0.67 6.23 17.56
C MET A 1 -0.68 6.92 17.79
N LYS A 2 -0.94 8.08 17.17
CA LYS A 2 -2.20 8.82 17.37
C LYS A 2 -3.11 8.58 16.16
N TYR A 3 -4.19 7.83 16.35
CA TYR A 3 -5.22 7.66 15.32
C TYR A 3 -6.00 8.95 15.13
N LYS A 4 -6.31 9.30 13.89
CA LYS A 4 -6.95 10.58 13.56
C LYS A 4 -8.40 10.62 14.05
N TYR A 5 -9.11 9.52 13.94
CA TYR A 5 -10.55 9.45 14.17
C TYR A 5 -10.94 8.77 15.49
N PHE A 6 -9.99 8.11 16.17
CA PHE A 6 -10.26 7.50 17.47
C PHE A 6 -10.66 8.55 18.53
N GLY A 7 -11.81 8.35 19.17
CA GLY A 7 -12.33 9.29 20.18
C GLY A 7 -12.61 10.70 19.65
N CYS A 8 -12.79 10.87 18.34
CA CYS A 8 -13.08 12.17 17.75
C CYS A 8 -14.52 12.67 18.03
N LEU A 9 -15.39 11.77 18.49
CA LEU A 9 -16.71 12.09 18.99
C LEU A 9 -16.70 11.99 20.52
N LYS A 10 -17.00 13.09 21.21
CA LYS A 10 -17.07 13.08 22.67
C LYS A 10 -18.41 12.47 23.12
N GLU A 11 -18.39 11.59 24.11
CA GLU A 11 -19.60 10.96 24.66
C GLU A 11 -20.67 11.98 25.10
N SER A 12 -20.23 13.11 25.65
CA SER A 12 -21.11 14.22 26.06
C SER A 12 -21.91 14.83 24.90
N GLN A 13 -21.41 14.70 23.66
CA GLN A 13 -22.09 15.18 22.45
C GLN A 13 -23.04 14.12 21.86
N ILE A 14 -22.88 12.84 22.24
CA ILE A 14 -23.59 11.72 21.64
C ILE A 14 -24.78 11.30 22.48
N ASN A 15 -24.63 11.24 23.81
CA ASN A 15 -25.62 10.68 24.72
C ASN A 15 -26.96 11.45 24.71
N SER A 16 -26.96 12.70 24.23
CA SER A 16 -28.15 13.55 24.11
C SER A 16 -28.82 13.52 22.72
N LEU A 17 -28.22 12.84 21.73
CA LEU A 17 -28.70 12.88 20.35
C LEU A 17 -29.55 11.65 20.00
N ASN A 18 -30.66 11.88 19.31
CA ASN A 18 -31.39 10.82 18.63
C ASN A 18 -30.61 10.29 17.41
N GLU A 19 -31.00 9.14 16.87
CA GLU A 19 -30.30 8.50 15.74
C GLU A 19 -30.16 9.39 14.51
N ASN A 20 -31.18 10.17 14.15
CA ASN A 20 -31.11 11.11 13.02
C ASN A 20 -30.10 12.23 13.26
N SER A 21 -30.04 12.75 14.48
CA SER A 21 -29.08 13.77 14.89
C SER A 21 -27.64 13.22 14.93
N LYS A 22 -27.44 11.96 15.32
CA LYS A 22 -26.14 11.28 15.21
C LYS A 22 -25.68 11.18 13.75
N ILE A 23 -26.57 10.77 12.84
CA ILE A 23 -26.25 10.68 11.41
C ILE A 23 -25.88 12.06 10.84
N ASN A 24 -26.62 13.12 11.20
CA ASN A 24 -26.30 14.48 10.76
C ASN A 24 -24.93 14.94 11.27
N LEU A 25 -24.60 14.67 12.55
CA LEU A 25 -23.28 14.97 13.11
C LEU A 25 -22.16 14.22 12.37
N LEU A 26 -22.35 12.93 12.08
CA LEU A 26 -21.39 12.13 11.31
C LEU A 26 -21.20 12.69 9.89
N LYS A 27 -22.29 13.16 9.27
CA LYS A 27 -22.27 13.80 7.95
C LYS A 27 -21.51 15.12 7.97
N GLU A 28 -21.80 16.00 8.92
CA GLU A 28 -21.14 17.30 9.09
C GLU A 28 -19.63 17.16 9.29
N LYS A 29 -19.20 16.12 10.03
CA LYS A 29 -17.79 15.79 10.24
C LYS A 29 -17.14 15.04 9.06
N ASN A 30 -17.85 14.84 7.94
CA ASN A 30 -17.40 14.08 6.77
C ASN A 30 -16.94 12.63 7.12
N LEU A 31 -17.57 12.01 8.13
CA LEU A 31 -17.24 10.66 8.58
C LEU A 31 -17.99 9.59 7.79
N ILE A 32 -19.12 9.94 7.19
CA ILE A 32 -20.00 9.03 6.45
C ILE A 32 -20.27 9.52 5.02
N ILE A 33 -20.63 8.57 4.17
CA ILE A 33 -21.14 8.76 2.82
C ILE A 33 -22.58 8.23 2.81
N LEU A 34 -23.52 9.10 2.45
CA LEU A 34 -24.91 8.72 2.27
C LEU A 34 -25.07 8.01 0.92
N SER A 35 -25.67 6.83 0.92
CA SER A 35 -26.09 6.16 -0.31
C SER A 35 -27.57 6.44 -0.54
N SER A 36 -27.90 7.04 -1.69
CA SER A 36 -29.28 7.16 -2.13
C SER A 36 -29.75 5.81 -2.68
N SER A 37 -30.39 4.98 -1.85
CA SER A 37 -31.19 3.87 -2.38
C SER A 37 -32.50 4.44 -2.93
N LYS A 38 -32.77 4.23 -4.22
CA LYS A 38 -34.13 4.36 -4.73
C LYS A 38 -34.91 3.16 -4.20
N ASP A 39 -35.80 3.39 -3.25
CA ASP A 39 -36.81 2.40 -2.89
C ASP A 39 -37.74 2.21 -4.11
N ASN A 40 -37.42 1.23 -4.96
CA ASN A 40 -38.34 0.76 -5.98
C ASN A 40 -39.41 -0.12 -5.31
N HIS A 41 -40.28 0.48 -4.50
CA HIS A 41 -41.61 -0.09 -4.27
C HIS A 41 -42.49 0.23 -5.48
N GLY A 42 -42.22 -0.46 -6.58
CA GLY A 42 -42.98 -0.36 -7.81
C GLY A 42 -42.98 -1.72 -8.48
N SER A 43 -44.10 -2.44 -8.33
CA SER A 43 -44.38 -3.68 -9.05
C SER A 43 -43.94 -3.56 -10.50
N ILE A 44 -43.06 -4.46 -10.94
CA ILE A 44 -42.56 -4.52 -12.31
C ILE A 44 -43.72 -4.80 -13.25
N LYS A 45 -44.32 -3.74 -13.81
CA LYS A 45 -45.02 -3.80 -15.09
C LYS A 45 -44.30 -2.86 -16.05
N ARG A 46 -43.63 -3.49 -17.02
CA ARG A 46 -42.99 -2.88 -18.20
C ARG A 46 -43.92 -1.86 -18.88
N ARG A 47 -43.45 -0.61 -19.04
CA ARG A 47 -43.41 0.21 -20.29
C ARG A 47 -43.49 1.72 -19.97
N LEU A 48 -42.49 2.46 -20.47
CA LEU A 48 -42.61 3.83 -21.03
C LEU A 48 -43.37 4.92 -20.23
N SER A 49 -43.10 5.09 -18.94
CA SER A 49 -43.64 6.23 -18.15
C SER A 49 -42.56 6.96 -17.34
N LYS A 50 -41.38 7.17 -17.94
CA LYS A 50 -40.21 7.77 -17.27
C LYS A 50 -40.04 9.28 -17.46
N LEU A 51 -41.09 10.02 -17.84
CA LEU A 51 -40.93 11.44 -18.20
C LEU A 51 -41.63 12.46 -17.30
N LEU A 52 -42.55 12.12 -16.41
CA LEU A 52 -43.24 13.14 -15.61
C LEU A 52 -43.67 12.61 -14.24
N PHE A 53 -42.76 12.57 -13.27
CA PHE A 53 -43.13 12.55 -11.85
C PHE A 53 -42.11 13.35 -11.03
N GLN A 54 -42.39 14.64 -10.85
CA GLN A 54 -41.95 15.39 -9.67
C GLN A 54 -42.76 14.86 -8.48
N ASN A 55 -42.17 13.94 -7.72
CA ASN A 55 -42.69 13.61 -6.39
C ASN A 55 -41.64 14.02 -5.37
N ASN A 56 -42.09 14.78 -4.36
CA ASN A 56 -41.32 15.10 -3.17
C ASN A 56 -40.94 13.79 -2.45
N ILE A 57 -39.67 13.41 -2.55
CA ILE A 57 -39.13 12.21 -1.91
C ILE A 57 -38.73 12.56 -0.49
N ASN A 58 -39.52 12.12 0.49
CA ASN A 58 -39.04 12.00 1.87
C ASN A 58 -38.05 10.81 1.93
N LEU A 59 -36.76 11.10 1.79
CA LEU A 59 -35.69 10.12 1.92
C LEU A 59 -35.62 9.63 3.38
N LYS A 60 -35.94 8.34 3.63
CA LYS A 60 -35.51 7.67 4.86
C LYS A 60 -33.99 7.50 4.80
N ILE A 61 -33.26 8.33 5.54
CA ILE A 61 -31.79 8.35 5.64
C ILE A 61 -31.33 7.15 6.50
N ASN A 62 -31.51 5.91 6.02
CA ASN A 62 -31.07 4.71 6.75
C ASN A 62 -29.84 4.03 6.14
N ASN A 63 -29.48 4.39 4.91
CA ASN A 63 -28.34 3.81 4.20
C ASN A 63 -27.17 4.81 4.16
N TYR A 64 -26.26 4.65 5.12
CA TYR A 64 -24.96 5.31 5.10
C TYR A 64 -23.84 4.26 5.29
N SER A 65 -22.67 4.59 4.77
CA SER A 65 -21.42 3.86 4.99
C SER A 65 -20.39 4.83 5.55
N TYR A 66 -19.43 4.36 6.33
CA TYR A 66 -18.31 5.22 6.71
C TYR A 66 -17.45 5.57 5.50
N SER A 67 -16.77 6.71 5.56
CA SER A 67 -15.82 7.11 4.53
C SER A 67 -14.62 6.15 4.49
N LYS A 68 -13.96 6.05 3.34
CA LYS A 68 -12.75 5.22 3.17
C LYS A 68 -11.64 5.61 4.13
N HIS A 69 -11.48 6.90 4.41
CA HIS A 69 -10.46 7.40 5.35
C HIS A 69 -10.72 6.95 6.79
N VAL A 70 -11.99 6.96 7.23
CA VAL A 70 -12.37 6.45 8.55
C VAL A 70 -12.11 4.94 8.63
N ALA A 71 -12.53 4.18 7.63
CA ALA A 71 -12.33 2.73 7.60
C ALA A 71 -10.83 2.33 7.55
N SER A 72 -10.00 3.11 6.85
CA SER A 72 -8.54 2.89 6.78
C SER A 72 -7.84 3.18 8.11
N ASP A 73 -8.18 4.27 8.79
CA ASP A 73 -7.65 4.59 10.12
C ASP A 73 -8.14 3.57 11.17
N TYR A 74 -9.39 3.12 11.04
CA TYR A 74 -9.96 2.06 11.88
C TYR A 74 -9.28 0.70 11.67
N LEU A 75 -9.00 0.30 10.43
CA LEU A 75 -8.20 -0.90 10.15
C LEU A 75 -6.82 -0.83 10.82
N SER A 76 -6.17 0.33 10.74
CA SER A 76 -4.86 0.57 11.37
C SER A 76 -4.93 0.48 12.90
N PHE A 77 -6.04 0.94 13.49
CA PHE A 77 -6.32 0.75 14.91
C PHE A 77 -6.48 -0.72 15.27
N LEU A 78 -7.33 -1.47 14.55
CA LEU A 78 -7.57 -2.89 14.82
C LEU A 78 -6.26 -3.70 14.77
N ILE A 79 -5.46 -3.52 13.73
CA ILE A 79 -4.17 -4.21 13.57
C ILE A 79 -3.23 -3.92 14.74
N ASN A 80 -3.15 -2.66 15.18
CA ASN A 80 -2.28 -2.31 16.30
C ASN A 80 -2.82 -2.76 17.66
N HIS A 81 -4.13 -2.64 17.86
CA HIS A 81 -4.79 -3.05 19.10
C HIS A 81 -4.64 -4.55 19.34
N TYR A 82 -4.77 -5.35 18.28
CA TYR A 82 -4.57 -6.81 18.30
C TYR A 82 -3.15 -7.23 17.90
N SER A 83 -2.16 -6.32 17.93
CA SER A 83 -0.79 -6.58 17.49
C SER A 83 -0.14 -7.78 18.17
N ARG A 84 -0.43 -8.02 19.46
CA ARG A 84 0.13 -9.15 20.21
C ARG A 84 -0.26 -10.51 19.61
N PHE A 85 -1.48 -10.66 19.10
CA PHE A 85 -1.91 -11.89 18.42
C PHE A 85 -1.14 -12.06 17.11
N ILE A 86 -1.05 -10.98 16.33
CA ILE A 86 -0.35 -10.96 15.04
C ILE A 86 1.13 -11.30 15.22
N ASP A 87 1.80 -10.59 16.13
CA ASP A 87 3.24 -10.72 16.37
C ASP A 87 3.57 -12.09 16.95
N GLY A 88 2.71 -12.64 17.81
CA GLY A 88 2.84 -13.98 18.38
C GLY A 88 2.85 -15.06 17.29
N ASP A 89 1.86 -15.04 16.40
CA ASP A 89 1.73 -16.03 15.33
C ASP A 89 2.83 -15.89 14.27
N VAL A 90 3.20 -14.66 13.90
CA VAL A 90 4.32 -14.42 12.99
C VAL A 90 5.64 -14.90 13.59
N TYR A 91 5.87 -14.64 14.88
CA TYR A 91 7.06 -15.13 15.57
C TYR A 91 7.11 -16.66 15.60
N GLN A 92 6.00 -17.29 15.95
CA GLN A 92 5.91 -18.74 16.00
C GLN A 92 6.17 -19.36 14.62
N TYR A 93 5.58 -18.80 13.56
CA TYR A 93 5.84 -19.21 12.19
C TYR A 93 7.33 -19.11 11.85
N ASN A 94 7.96 -17.95 12.10
CA ASN A 94 9.36 -17.72 11.77
C ASN A 94 10.27 -18.73 12.47
N LYS A 95 10.01 -18.99 13.76
CA LYS A 95 10.74 -19.99 14.55
C LYS A 95 10.61 -21.39 13.96
N GLU A 96 9.39 -21.82 13.64
CA GLU A 96 9.17 -23.15 13.04
C GLU A 96 9.80 -23.27 11.65
N PHE A 97 9.73 -22.21 10.86
CA PHE A 97 10.35 -22.14 9.55
C PHE A 97 11.88 -22.27 9.65
N ASP A 98 12.51 -21.57 10.58
CA ASP A 98 13.95 -21.66 10.83
C ASP A 98 14.35 -23.06 11.29
N LEU A 99 13.61 -23.66 12.22
CA LEU A 99 13.86 -25.03 12.68
C LEU A 99 13.75 -26.06 11.55
N LYS A 100 12.90 -25.84 10.56
CA LYS A 100 12.78 -26.71 9.38
C LYS A 100 13.89 -26.48 8.34
N THR A 101 14.46 -25.29 8.28
CA THR A 101 15.35 -24.89 7.18
C THR A 101 16.83 -24.75 7.57
N TYR A 102 17.18 -24.66 8.85
CA TYR A 102 18.56 -24.32 9.29
C TYR A 102 19.65 -25.30 8.82
N LEU A 103 19.34 -26.59 8.66
CA LEU A 103 20.28 -27.61 8.15
C LEU A 103 20.15 -27.84 6.64
N LEU A 104 19.20 -27.19 5.98
CA LEU A 104 18.99 -27.38 4.56
C LEU A 104 20.01 -26.60 3.74
N LYS A 105 20.50 -27.21 2.67
CA LYS A 105 21.26 -26.49 1.63
C LYS A 105 20.40 -25.33 1.09
N LYS A 106 21.03 -24.19 0.78
CA LYS A 106 20.35 -22.97 0.27
C LYS A 106 19.29 -23.24 -0.80
N LYS A 107 19.59 -24.10 -1.79
CA LYS A 107 18.64 -24.46 -2.86
C LYS A 107 17.40 -25.18 -2.33
N LYS A 108 17.56 -26.11 -1.37
CA LYS A 108 16.44 -26.83 -0.74
C LYS A 108 15.62 -25.91 0.15
N ALA A 109 16.28 -25.05 0.93
CA ALA A 109 15.61 -24.04 1.74
C ALA A 109 14.77 -23.09 0.87
N LYS A 110 15.32 -22.61 -0.26
CA LYS A 110 14.58 -21.75 -1.21
C LYS A 110 13.38 -22.45 -1.85
N ALA A 111 13.49 -23.74 -2.18
CA ALA A 111 12.37 -24.51 -2.71
C ALA A 111 11.24 -24.70 -1.67
N PHE A 112 11.60 -25.06 -0.43
CA PHE A 112 10.64 -25.18 0.67
C PHE A 112 9.98 -23.83 0.98
N ALA A 113 10.76 -22.75 0.99
CA ALA A 113 10.25 -21.39 1.18
C ALA A 113 9.28 -20.97 0.07
N LEU A 114 9.49 -21.40 -1.17
CA LEU A 114 8.59 -21.09 -2.29
C LEU A 114 7.26 -21.83 -2.15
N GLU A 115 7.28 -23.08 -1.70
CA GLU A 115 6.08 -23.87 -1.40
C GLU A 115 5.24 -23.19 -0.32
N GLU A 116 5.87 -22.81 0.80
CA GLU A 116 5.22 -22.08 1.88
C GLU A 116 4.71 -20.71 1.42
N PHE A 117 5.48 -19.97 0.60
CA PHE A 117 5.07 -18.69 0.04
C PHE A 117 3.79 -18.82 -0.80
N ASN A 118 3.71 -19.84 -1.66
CA ASN A 118 2.50 -20.12 -2.44
C ASN A 118 1.32 -20.46 -1.53
N LYS A 119 1.53 -21.37 -0.58
CA LYS A 119 0.49 -21.82 0.34
C LYS A 119 -0.10 -20.68 1.16
N VAL A 120 0.74 -19.83 1.75
CA VAL A 120 0.29 -18.69 2.55
C VAL A 120 -0.45 -17.67 1.67
N PHE A 121 0.03 -17.43 0.45
CA PHE A 121 -0.65 -16.53 -0.47
C PHE A 121 -2.06 -17.02 -0.83
N GLU A 122 -2.21 -18.30 -1.14
CA GLU A 122 -3.50 -18.93 -1.47
C GLU A 122 -4.47 -18.98 -0.28
N MET A 123 -3.95 -18.93 0.95
CA MET A 123 -4.80 -18.84 2.15
C MET A 123 -5.42 -17.46 2.35
N ILE A 124 -4.71 -16.38 1.97
CA ILE A 124 -5.14 -15.01 2.27
C ILE A 124 -5.74 -14.27 1.05
N VAL A 125 -5.47 -14.75 -0.16
CA VAL A 125 -6.01 -14.20 -1.41
C VAL A 125 -6.84 -15.26 -2.13
N ASP A 126 -8.05 -14.89 -2.54
CA ASP A 126 -8.86 -15.74 -3.42
C ASP A 126 -8.27 -15.75 -4.83
N VAL A 127 -7.58 -16.86 -5.14
CA VAL A 127 -6.91 -17.14 -6.43
C VAL A 127 -7.79 -16.92 -7.66
N ARG A 128 -9.12 -16.96 -7.53
CA ARG A 128 -10.06 -16.73 -8.64
C ARG A 128 -10.03 -15.30 -9.16
N PHE A 129 -9.54 -14.35 -8.38
CA PHE A 129 -9.49 -12.93 -8.73
C PHE A 129 -8.09 -12.43 -9.11
N ILE A 130 -7.13 -13.35 -9.30
CA ILE A 130 -5.78 -13.02 -9.76
C ILE A 130 -5.85 -12.43 -11.16
N ALA A 131 -5.51 -11.15 -11.28
CA ALA A 131 -5.40 -10.48 -12.55
C ALA A 131 -4.14 -10.97 -13.28
N LEU A 132 -4.28 -11.23 -14.59
CA LEU A 132 -3.14 -11.45 -15.47
C LEU A 132 -2.73 -10.10 -16.05
N GLU A 133 -1.45 -9.77 -15.92
CA GLU A 133 -0.83 -8.60 -16.52
C GLU A 133 0.08 -9.03 -17.67
N LYS A 134 0.19 -8.19 -18.71
CA LYS A 134 1.17 -8.41 -19.76
C LYS A 134 2.54 -7.99 -19.26
N ASP A 135 3.51 -8.89 -19.33
CA ASP A 135 4.91 -8.56 -19.09
C ASP A 135 5.47 -7.65 -20.21
N VAL A 136 6.71 -7.20 -20.06
CA VAL A 136 7.42 -6.36 -21.05
C VAL A 136 7.51 -7.00 -22.44
N ASN A 137 7.33 -8.32 -22.54
CA ASN A 137 7.32 -9.08 -23.79
C ASN A 137 5.90 -9.36 -24.29
N GLY A 138 4.87 -8.76 -23.68
CA GLY A 138 3.46 -8.94 -24.05
C GLY A 138 2.83 -10.24 -23.57
N LYS A 139 3.54 -11.06 -22.79
CA LYS A 139 3.04 -12.36 -22.30
C LYS A 139 2.23 -12.15 -21.02
N LEU A 140 1.05 -12.77 -20.96
CA LEU A 140 0.23 -12.77 -19.75
C LEU A 140 0.92 -13.54 -18.63
N ARG A 141 1.16 -12.87 -17.50
CA ARG A 141 1.67 -13.45 -16.26
C ARG A 141 0.78 -13.00 -15.10
N VAL A 142 0.79 -13.77 -14.02
CA VAL A 142 0.18 -13.35 -12.75
C VAL A 142 0.83 -12.03 -12.33
N SER A 143 0.00 -11.02 -12.03
CA SER A 143 0.49 -9.76 -11.49
C SER A 143 1.24 -9.99 -10.17
N ASN A 144 2.11 -9.05 -9.81
CA ASN A 144 2.83 -9.11 -8.53
C ASN A 144 1.85 -9.38 -7.38
N ARG A 145 2.12 -10.42 -6.59
CA ARG A 145 1.21 -10.89 -5.54
C ARG A 145 1.06 -9.86 -4.43
N PHE A 146 2.07 -9.03 -4.18
CA PHE A 146 1.97 -7.93 -3.24
C PHE A 146 0.99 -6.84 -3.70
N LYS A 147 0.89 -6.56 -5.01
CA LYS A 147 -0.18 -5.68 -5.54
C LYS A 147 -1.57 -6.26 -5.31
N LEU A 148 -1.70 -7.57 -5.46
CA LEU A 148 -2.97 -8.26 -5.20
C LEU A 148 -3.33 -8.20 -3.72
N ILE A 149 -2.36 -8.37 -2.82
CA ILE A 149 -2.55 -8.20 -1.37
C ILE A 149 -3.01 -6.77 -1.05
N ASP A 150 -2.37 -5.74 -1.61
CA ASP A 150 -2.78 -4.35 -1.38
C ASP A 150 -4.18 -4.06 -1.94
N ARG A 151 -4.50 -4.64 -3.09
CA ARG A 151 -5.85 -4.59 -3.66
C ARG A 151 -6.87 -5.25 -2.73
N GLU A 152 -6.63 -6.47 -2.25
CA GLU A 152 -7.51 -7.16 -1.32
C GLU A 152 -7.70 -6.38 -0.02
N ARG A 153 -6.60 -5.82 0.54
CA ARG A 153 -6.67 -4.92 1.70
C ARG A 153 -7.66 -3.76 1.48
N ASN A 154 -7.55 -3.10 0.33
CA ASN A 154 -8.38 -1.94 0.00
C ASN A 154 -9.84 -2.30 -0.32
N TYR A 155 -10.09 -3.33 -1.15
CA TYR A 155 -11.43 -3.65 -1.64
C TYR A 155 -12.22 -4.61 -0.76
N LYS A 156 -11.56 -5.57 -0.10
CA LYS A 156 -12.24 -6.53 0.77
C LYS A 156 -12.38 -5.96 2.18
N TYR A 157 -11.26 -5.57 2.79
CA TYR A 157 -11.25 -5.25 4.20
C TYR A 157 -11.62 -3.79 4.48
N ILE A 158 -10.99 -2.80 3.84
CA ILE A 158 -11.36 -1.39 4.05
C ILE A 158 -12.82 -1.14 3.62
N ASP A 159 -13.21 -1.59 2.43
CA ASP A 159 -14.60 -1.40 1.97
C ASP A 159 -15.61 -2.23 2.79
N GLY A 160 -15.24 -3.40 3.31
CA GLY A 160 -16.06 -4.17 4.25
C GLY A 160 -16.28 -3.44 5.58
N LEU A 161 -15.21 -2.87 6.15
CA LEU A 161 -15.26 -2.13 7.43
C LEU A 161 -16.18 -0.91 7.38
N ARG A 162 -16.37 -0.29 6.21
CA ARG A 162 -17.29 0.85 6.03
C ARG A 162 -18.74 0.52 6.42
N HIS A 163 -19.09 -0.76 6.47
CA HIS A 163 -20.43 -1.25 6.80
C HIS A 163 -20.55 -1.77 8.24
N GLN A 164 -19.45 -1.83 9.00
CA GLN A 164 -19.44 -2.30 10.39
C GLN A 164 -19.88 -1.20 11.37
N LYS A 165 -21.16 -0.80 11.26
CA LYS A 165 -21.76 0.38 11.90
C LYS A 165 -21.38 0.56 13.37
N GLU A 166 -21.64 -0.48 14.16
CA GLU A 166 -21.44 -0.47 15.60
C GLU A 166 -19.95 -0.38 15.97
N SER A 167 -19.13 -1.28 15.42
CA SER A 167 -17.71 -1.33 15.79
C SER A 167 -16.95 -0.05 15.41
N VAL A 168 -17.24 0.52 14.23
CA VAL A 168 -16.64 1.80 13.83
C VAL A 168 -17.16 2.93 14.72
N PHE A 169 -18.43 2.88 15.15
CA PHE A 169 -18.96 3.89 16.06
C PHE A 169 -18.23 3.87 17.41
N GLN A 170 -18.04 2.70 18.00
CA GLN A 170 -17.28 2.51 19.26
C GLN A 170 -15.83 3.00 19.14
N TYR A 171 -15.22 2.81 17.97
CA TYR A 171 -13.92 3.38 17.64
C TYR A 171 -13.95 4.93 17.60
N LEU A 172 -14.96 5.53 16.96
CA LEU A 172 -15.11 6.98 16.86
C LEU A 172 -15.39 7.65 18.22
N THR A 173 -16.03 6.95 19.15
CA THR A 173 -16.25 7.42 20.53
C THR A 173 -15.07 7.18 21.45
N GLY A 174 -14.11 6.35 21.03
CA GLY A 174 -12.90 6.07 21.80
C GLY A 174 -13.08 4.98 22.85
N ASN A 175 -14.09 4.13 22.70
CA ASN A 175 -14.36 3.04 23.64
C ASN A 175 -13.39 1.87 23.40
N LEU A 176 -12.27 1.87 24.14
CA LEU A 176 -11.27 0.78 24.06
C LEU A 176 -11.81 -0.54 24.59
N ASP A 177 -12.62 -0.51 25.65
CA ASP A 177 -13.12 -1.70 26.34
C ASP A 177 -14.03 -2.54 25.44
N PHE A 178 -14.67 -1.90 24.45
CA PHE A 178 -15.42 -2.61 23.42
C PHE A 178 -14.57 -3.58 22.58
N PHE A 179 -13.27 -3.28 22.39
CA PHE A 179 -12.36 -4.08 21.56
C PHE A 179 -11.61 -5.12 22.40
N ASP A 180 -12.31 -5.82 23.28
CA ASP A 180 -11.71 -6.86 24.10
C ASP A 180 -11.49 -8.17 23.32
N VAL A 181 -11.07 -9.21 24.04
CA VAL A 181 -10.87 -10.55 23.48
C VAL A 181 -12.20 -11.19 23.10
N THR A 182 -13.27 -10.92 23.83
CA THR A 182 -14.61 -11.45 23.52
C THR A 182 -15.15 -10.87 22.21
N PHE A 183 -14.89 -9.60 21.93
CA PHE A 183 -15.20 -9.00 20.63
C PHE A 183 -14.42 -9.68 19.51
N PHE A 184 -13.12 -9.92 19.70
CA PHE A 184 -12.30 -10.65 18.74
C PHE A 184 -12.86 -12.06 18.47
N ASP A 185 -13.13 -12.81 19.53
CA ASP A 185 -13.63 -14.19 19.42
C ASP A 185 -15.02 -14.26 18.79
N ASN A 186 -15.86 -13.24 18.93
CA ASN A 186 -17.22 -13.27 18.38
C ASN A 186 -17.34 -12.70 16.95
N ASN A 187 -16.29 -12.07 16.41
CA ASN A 187 -16.35 -11.42 15.10
C ASN A 187 -15.48 -12.12 14.05
N GLY A 188 -16.11 -12.98 13.23
CA GLY A 188 -15.41 -13.72 12.16
C GLY A 188 -14.68 -12.83 11.15
N TRP A 189 -15.27 -11.68 10.78
CA TRP A 189 -14.63 -10.73 9.87
C TRP A 189 -13.36 -10.10 10.46
N LEU A 190 -13.28 -9.95 11.79
CA LEU A 190 -12.10 -9.43 12.46
C LEU A 190 -10.99 -10.49 12.47
N ARG A 191 -11.34 -11.75 12.73
CA ARG A 191 -10.40 -12.87 12.60
C ARG A 191 -9.83 -12.97 11.19
N GLU A 192 -10.67 -12.84 10.16
CA GLU A 192 -10.21 -12.81 8.76
C GLU A 192 -9.25 -11.64 8.46
N ILE A 193 -9.41 -10.48 9.09
CA ILE A 193 -8.46 -9.35 8.95
C ILE A 193 -7.12 -9.69 9.60
N ILE A 194 -7.16 -10.27 10.81
CA ILE A 194 -5.97 -10.63 11.56
C ILE A 194 -5.20 -11.75 10.84
N ASP A 195 -5.87 -12.80 10.38
CA ASP A 195 -5.27 -13.88 9.59
C ASP A 195 -4.63 -13.35 8.30
N PHE A 196 -5.31 -12.42 7.62
CA PHE A 196 -4.78 -11.75 6.43
C PHE A 196 -3.52 -10.94 6.74
N GLU A 197 -3.48 -10.21 7.85
CA GLU A 197 -2.31 -9.44 8.27
C GLU A 197 -1.14 -10.36 8.67
N ILE A 198 -1.40 -11.45 9.39
CA ILE A 198 -0.40 -12.49 9.71
C ILE A 198 0.19 -13.05 8.41
N GLY A 199 -0.65 -13.53 7.50
CA GLY A 199 -0.20 -14.09 6.22
C GLY A 199 0.57 -13.06 5.39
N THR A 200 0.14 -11.80 5.35
CA THR A 200 0.87 -10.72 4.67
C THR A 200 2.28 -10.55 5.23
N ARG A 201 2.44 -10.57 6.56
CA ARG A 201 3.76 -10.43 7.21
C ARG A 201 4.65 -11.65 6.98
N ILE A 202 4.08 -12.85 6.97
CA ILE A 202 4.79 -14.09 6.62
C ILE A 202 5.30 -14.02 5.17
N LEU A 203 4.46 -13.60 4.22
CA LEU A 203 4.86 -13.45 2.82
C LEU A 203 5.98 -12.43 2.67
N LYS A 204 5.92 -11.28 3.37
CA LYS A 204 7.01 -10.30 3.40
C LYS A 204 8.29 -10.91 3.93
N TYR A 205 8.25 -11.60 5.08
CA TYR A 205 9.40 -12.28 5.66
C TYR A 205 10.06 -13.28 4.70
N LEU A 206 9.28 -14.15 4.06
CA LEU A 206 9.77 -15.12 3.08
C LEU A 206 10.37 -14.41 1.85
N ASN A 207 9.70 -13.37 1.36
CA ASN A 207 10.15 -12.62 0.20
C ASN A 207 11.44 -11.84 0.47
N ASP A 208 11.58 -11.22 1.64
CA ASP A 208 12.78 -10.49 2.05
C ASP A 208 14.00 -11.43 2.11
N ARG A 209 13.79 -12.67 2.55
CA ARG A 209 14.84 -13.66 2.72
C ARG A 209 15.24 -14.37 1.41
N PHE A 210 14.29 -14.66 0.54
CA PHE A 210 14.51 -15.51 -0.64
C PHE A 210 14.31 -14.82 -1.99
N GLN A 211 13.75 -13.60 -1.97
CA GLN A 211 13.54 -12.73 -3.13
C GLN A 211 12.78 -13.47 -4.23
N PHE A 212 11.53 -13.86 -3.93
CA PHE A 212 10.66 -14.54 -4.89
C PHE A 212 10.05 -13.56 -5.88
N GLU A 213 9.59 -12.44 -5.36
CA GLU A 213 8.98 -11.35 -6.10
C GLU A 213 9.69 -10.05 -5.73
N ILE A 214 9.66 -9.09 -6.65
CA ILE A 214 10.14 -7.74 -6.35
C ILE A 214 9.16 -7.19 -5.30
N ALA A 215 9.62 -6.98 -4.07
CA ALA A 215 8.80 -6.33 -3.05
C ALA A 215 8.38 -4.97 -3.59
N ASP A 216 7.08 -4.80 -3.84
CA ASP A 216 6.48 -3.52 -4.19
C ASP A 216 6.48 -2.60 -2.95
N ASN A 217 7.69 -2.28 -2.45
CA ASN A 217 7.94 -1.02 -1.75
C ASN A 217 7.96 0.15 -2.75
N LEU A 218 7.59 -0.12 -3.99
CA LEU A 218 7.51 0.78 -5.13
C LEU A 218 6.09 1.33 -5.20
N ASN A 219 5.94 2.60 -4.81
CA ASN A 219 4.81 3.43 -5.19
C ASN A 219 4.69 3.50 -6.72
N ASP A 220 4.22 2.44 -7.37
CA ASP A 220 3.95 2.33 -8.81
C ASP A 220 5.00 2.89 -9.80
N ASN A 221 6.22 3.20 -9.36
CA ASN A 221 7.23 3.97 -10.08
C ASN A 221 6.61 5.15 -10.86
N GLU A 222 5.63 5.83 -10.26
CA GLU A 222 4.84 6.84 -10.97
C GLU A 222 5.74 7.99 -11.45
N LYS A 223 6.77 8.33 -10.67
CA LYS A 223 7.73 9.38 -11.04
C LYS A 223 8.63 8.93 -12.19
N ALA A 224 9.13 7.70 -12.17
CA ALA A 224 9.92 7.15 -13.28
C ALA A 224 9.09 7.06 -14.56
N LYS A 225 7.84 6.57 -14.48
CA LYS A 225 6.90 6.53 -15.61
C LYS A 225 6.60 7.94 -16.13
N PHE A 226 6.39 8.91 -15.23
CA PHE A 226 6.19 10.31 -15.60
C PHE A 226 7.42 10.90 -16.31
N ILE A 227 8.63 10.67 -15.79
CA ILE A 227 9.87 11.15 -16.41
C ILE A 227 10.07 10.50 -17.78
N TYR A 228 9.89 9.19 -17.88
CA TYR A 228 10.06 8.44 -19.13
C TYR A 228 9.10 8.94 -20.22
N LYS A 229 7.86 9.28 -19.85
CA LYS A 229 6.84 9.80 -20.77
C LYS A 229 7.12 11.23 -21.21
N ASN A 230 7.56 12.11 -20.32
CA ASN A 230 7.72 13.54 -20.61
C ASN A 230 9.11 13.93 -21.13
N PHE A 231 10.12 13.08 -20.93
CA PHE A 231 11.50 13.28 -21.36
C PHE A 231 11.98 12.12 -22.25
N GLN A 232 11.15 11.76 -23.23
CA GLN A 232 11.43 10.66 -24.14
C GLN A 232 12.77 10.86 -24.86
N GLY A 233 13.61 9.83 -24.82
CA GLY A 233 14.91 9.83 -25.48
C GLY A 233 16.01 10.54 -24.70
N GLU A 234 15.76 11.13 -23.53
CA GLU A 234 16.82 11.72 -22.69
C GLU A 234 17.56 10.66 -21.84
N PHE A 235 16.88 9.55 -21.54
CA PHE A 235 17.38 8.41 -20.76
C PHE A 235 17.42 7.15 -21.63
N ASP A 236 18.21 6.14 -21.21
CA ASP A 236 18.31 4.87 -21.94
C ASP A 236 17.04 4.03 -21.80
N SER A 237 16.46 3.97 -20.60
CA SER A 237 15.34 3.06 -20.35
C SER A 237 14.48 3.47 -19.15
N LEU A 238 13.31 2.84 -19.02
CA LEU A 238 12.44 3.03 -17.87
C LEU A 238 13.07 2.43 -16.60
N GLU A 239 13.80 1.33 -16.74
CA GLU A 239 14.48 0.62 -15.64
C GLU A 239 15.55 1.52 -14.99
N GLN A 240 16.29 2.29 -15.80
CA GLN A 240 17.21 3.31 -15.30
C GLN A 240 16.49 4.34 -14.42
N LEU A 241 15.30 4.79 -14.84
CA LEU A 241 14.51 5.77 -14.10
C LEU A 241 13.90 5.18 -12.83
N ILE A 242 13.46 3.92 -12.86
CA ILE A 242 13.00 3.18 -11.68
C ILE A 242 14.13 3.08 -10.64
N PHE A 243 15.36 2.82 -11.08
CA PHE A 243 16.51 2.82 -10.19
C PHE A 243 16.76 4.20 -9.57
N ILE A 244 16.69 5.27 -10.37
CA ILE A 244 16.85 6.65 -9.88
C ILE A 244 15.79 6.99 -8.83
N GLU A 245 14.53 6.68 -9.10
CA GLU A 245 13.42 6.89 -8.16
C GLU A 245 13.66 6.13 -6.85
N ASN A 246 13.99 4.84 -6.93
CA ASN A 246 14.33 4.02 -5.77
C ASN A 246 15.48 4.59 -4.94
N GLN A 247 16.54 5.05 -5.60
CA GLN A 247 17.72 5.59 -4.92
C GLN A 247 17.41 6.89 -4.19
N ILE A 248 16.56 7.73 -4.77
CA ILE A 248 16.17 9.01 -4.18
C ILE A 248 15.19 8.77 -3.04
N GLU A 249 14.14 7.98 -3.23
CA GLU A 249 13.09 7.80 -2.21
C GLU A 249 13.53 7.02 -0.98
N ASN A 250 14.48 6.08 -1.11
CA ASN A 250 14.98 5.28 0.01
C ASN A 250 16.10 5.96 0.82
N GLN A 251 16.55 7.14 0.41
CA GLN A 251 17.66 7.84 1.04
C GLN A 251 17.14 8.81 2.12
N GLN A 252 17.46 8.55 3.40
CA GLN A 252 16.96 9.33 4.55
C GLN A 252 17.31 10.83 4.51
N ASN A 253 18.46 11.20 3.94
CA ASN A 253 18.91 12.58 3.76
C ASN A 253 19.55 12.72 2.38
N ILE A 254 18.79 13.31 1.44
CA ILE A 254 19.22 13.50 0.06
C ILE A 254 20.01 14.81 -0.01
N ASP A 255 21.34 14.69 -0.09
CA ASP A 255 22.22 15.83 -0.28
C ASP A 255 22.64 15.99 -1.75
N ARG A 256 23.15 17.19 -2.09
CA ARG A 256 23.68 17.46 -3.43
C ARG A 256 24.80 16.49 -3.81
N ALA A 257 25.61 16.07 -2.86
CA ALA A 257 26.74 15.18 -3.09
C ALA A 257 26.29 13.78 -3.56
N PHE A 258 25.20 13.27 -3.01
CA PHE A 258 24.57 12.03 -3.40
C PHE A 258 24.02 12.11 -4.83
N VAL A 259 23.28 13.16 -5.16
CA VAL A 259 22.70 13.30 -6.51
C VAL A 259 23.78 13.51 -7.57
N VAL A 260 24.87 14.22 -7.25
CA VAL A 260 26.06 14.30 -8.11
C VAL A 260 26.68 12.91 -8.31
N ALA A 261 26.82 12.12 -7.24
CA ALA A 261 27.36 10.76 -7.33
C ALA A 261 26.47 9.84 -8.18
N LEU A 262 25.15 9.92 -8.02
CA LEU A 262 24.17 9.16 -8.80
C LEU A 262 24.26 9.50 -10.30
N PHE A 263 24.26 10.80 -10.63
CA PHE A 263 24.37 11.25 -12.02
C PHE A 263 25.65 10.75 -12.70
N TYR A 264 26.81 10.96 -12.06
CA TYR A 264 28.08 10.57 -12.64
C TYR A 264 28.32 9.05 -12.60
N PHE A 265 27.77 8.35 -11.62
CA PHE A 265 27.75 6.89 -11.63
C PHE A 265 27.03 6.37 -12.88
N LEU A 266 25.78 6.79 -13.10
CA LEU A 266 25.00 6.34 -14.25
C LEU A 266 25.66 6.74 -15.59
N LYS A 267 26.12 7.98 -15.68
CA LYS A 267 26.74 8.53 -16.90
C LYS A 267 28.12 7.95 -17.23
N LYS A 268 29.02 7.85 -16.24
CA LYS A 268 30.44 7.50 -16.46
C LYS A 268 30.77 6.04 -16.11
N LYS A 269 30.20 5.48 -15.02
CA LYS A 269 30.51 4.10 -14.59
C LYS A 269 29.56 3.07 -15.22
N ALA A 270 28.26 3.30 -15.18
CA ALA A 270 27.26 2.42 -15.80
C ALA A 270 27.13 2.66 -17.32
N ASN A 271 27.75 3.74 -17.82
CA ASN A 271 27.78 4.12 -19.24
C ASN A 271 26.38 4.22 -19.88
N LEU A 272 25.43 4.79 -19.14
CA LEU A 272 24.07 5.00 -19.61
C LEU A 272 23.91 6.39 -20.22
N LYS A 273 23.01 6.49 -21.20
CA LYS A 273 22.51 7.77 -21.70
C LYS A 273 21.85 8.53 -20.56
N MET A 274 22.27 9.78 -20.43
CA MET A 274 21.81 10.70 -19.42
C MET A 274 21.59 12.06 -20.06
N PRO A 275 20.56 12.81 -19.64
CA PRO A 275 20.40 14.20 -20.05
C PRO A 275 21.58 15.06 -19.59
N SER A 276 21.62 16.30 -20.05
CA SER A 276 22.58 17.28 -19.53
C SER A 276 22.46 17.42 -18.01
N ALA A 277 23.56 17.71 -17.30
CA ALA A 277 23.55 17.87 -15.84
C ALA A 277 22.54 18.94 -15.37
N LYS A 278 22.35 20.00 -16.18
CA LYS A 278 21.34 21.05 -15.96
C LYS A 278 19.92 20.47 -16.05
N LEU A 279 19.61 19.77 -17.15
CA LEU A 279 18.30 19.18 -17.37
C LEU A 279 17.99 18.10 -16.32
N PHE A 280 18.96 17.25 -15.98
CA PHE A 280 18.81 16.27 -14.91
C PHE A 280 18.48 16.93 -13.57
N THR A 281 19.18 18.00 -13.19
CA THR A 281 18.91 18.75 -11.95
C THR A 281 17.47 19.29 -11.94
N GLN A 282 17.00 19.83 -13.07
CA GLN A 282 15.63 20.34 -13.20
C GLN A 282 14.58 19.22 -13.03
N ILE A 283 14.82 18.07 -13.66
CA ILE A 283 13.93 16.91 -13.55
C ILE A 283 13.86 16.44 -12.10
N ILE A 284 15.01 16.26 -11.44
CA ILE A 284 15.06 15.76 -10.07
C ILE A 284 14.40 16.74 -9.09
N ASN A 285 14.71 18.04 -9.17
CA ASN A 285 14.09 19.04 -8.30
C ASN A 285 12.58 19.12 -8.51
N GLY A 286 12.11 19.10 -9.76
CA GLY A 286 10.69 19.22 -10.08
C GLY A 286 9.85 17.98 -9.73
N VAL A 287 10.38 16.78 -9.97
CA VAL A 287 9.62 15.53 -9.78
C VAL A 287 9.71 15.01 -8.34
N PHE A 288 10.82 15.27 -7.65
CA PHE A 288 11.04 14.79 -6.28
C PHE A 288 10.92 15.89 -5.23
N ASN A 289 10.52 17.10 -5.61
CA ASN A 289 10.39 18.27 -4.71
C ASN A 289 11.67 18.54 -3.92
N LEU A 290 12.82 18.51 -4.60
CA LEU A 290 14.15 18.77 -4.02
C LEU A 290 14.64 20.16 -4.41
N ASP A 291 15.53 20.74 -3.60
CA ASP A 291 16.20 22.02 -3.90
C ASP A 291 17.71 21.83 -4.01
N ILE A 292 18.13 21.12 -5.04
CA ILE A 292 19.54 20.82 -5.28
C ILE A 292 20.12 21.83 -6.27
N GLY A 293 21.23 22.45 -5.89
CA GLY A 293 22.00 23.32 -6.79
C GLY A 293 22.65 22.55 -7.93
N LEU A 294 22.84 23.22 -9.08
CA LEU A 294 23.33 22.64 -10.34
C LEU A 294 24.46 21.61 -10.15
N ILE A 295 24.29 20.43 -10.72
CA ILE A 295 25.33 19.39 -10.76
C ILE A 295 26.53 19.92 -11.56
N LYS A 296 27.70 19.94 -10.92
CA LYS A 296 28.99 20.27 -11.53
C LYS A 296 29.84 19.01 -11.57
N ASP A 297 30.77 18.94 -12.51
CA ASP A 297 31.73 17.83 -12.54
C ASP A 297 32.49 17.81 -11.22
N PRO A 298 32.51 16.67 -10.49
CA PRO A 298 33.30 16.57 -9.29
C PRO A 298 34.77 16.87 -9.65
N SER A 299 35.26 18.01 -9.18
CA SER A 299 36.65 18.44 -9.39
C SER A 299 37.67 17.54 -8.69
N SER A 300 37.21 16.63 -7.82
CA SER A 300 38.06 15.64 -7.16
C SER A 300 37.30 14.33 -6.94
N GLN A 301 37.97 13.21 -7.23
CA GLN A 301 37.58 11.85 -6.81
C GLN A 301 37.79 11.69 -5.29
N SER A 302 37.13 12.52 -4.49
CA SER A 302 37.22 12.41 -3.04
C SER A 302 36.85 10.99 -2.61
N LYS A 303 37.52 10.46 -1.58
CA LYS A 303 37.26 9.11 -1.05
C LYS A 303 35.77 8.88 -0.76
N ALA A 304 35.07 9.92 -0.29
CA ALA A 304 33.63 9.89 -0.05
C ALA A 304 32.79 9.80 -1.33
N HIS A 305 33.21 10.41 -2.44
CA HIS A 305 32.54 10.26 -3.73
C HIS A 305 32.75 8.84 -4.29
N LEU A 306 33.99 8.33 -4.23
CA LEU A 306 34.30 6.97 -4.67
C LEU A 306 33.50 5.91 -3.89
N ASN A 307 33.41 6.05 -2.56
CA ASN A 307 32.61 5.15 -1.73
C ASN A 307 31.12 5.16 -2.10
N ARG A 308 30.55 6.35 -2.34
CA ARG A 308 29.15 6.48 -2.81
C ARG A 308 28.96 5.84 -4.17
N SER A 309 29.86 6.10 -5.12
CA SER A 309 29.79 5.50 -6.46
C SER A 309 29.96 3.98 -6.44
N GLU A 310 30.72 3.42 -5.51
CA GLU A 310 30.86 1.95 -5.39
C GLU A 310 29.63 1.32 -4.74
N LYS A 311 29.04 1.98 -3.74
CA LYS A 311 27.74 1.57 -3.18
C LYS A 311 26.66 1.55 -4.27
N LEU A 312 26.56 2.63 -5.04
CA LEU A 312 25.61 2.73 -6.17
C LEU A 312 25.84 1.66 -7.23
N LYS A 313 27.10 1.30 -7.51
CA LYS A 313 27.44 0.20 -8.42
C LYS A 313 26.90 -1.13 -7.93
N ASN A 314 27.16 -1.50 -6.67
CA ASN A 314 26.65 -2.74 -6.10
C ASN A 314 25.10 -2.76 -6.10
N GLU A 315 24.47 -1.63 -5.80
CA GLU A 315 23.02 -1.49 -5.84
C GLU A 315 22.46 -1.61 -7.25
N TRP A 316 23.12 -1.04 -8.25
CA TRP A 316 22.76 -1.14 -9.67
C TRP A 316 22.91 -2.57 -10.20
N GLU A 317 24.01 -3.25 -9.87
CA GLU A 317 24.22 -4.66 -10.25
C GLU A 317 23.15 -5.56 -9.61
N ASN A 318 22.86 -5.35 -8.33
CA ASN A 318 21.76 -6.04 -7.65
C ASN A 318 20.40 -5.72 -8.27
N PHE A 319 20.16 -4.47 -8.67
CA PHE A 319 18.92 -4.05 -9.32
C PHE A 319 18.74 -4.73 -10.68
N ASN A 320 19.77 -4.72 -11.53
CA ASN A 320 19.72 -5.36 -12.85
C ASN A 320 19.66 -6.89 -12.78
N SER A 321 20.20 -7.52 -11.73
CA SER A 321 20.05 -8.97 -11.55
C SER A 321 18.62 -9.41 -11.17
N ARG A 322 17.73 -8.45 -10.84
CA ARG A 322 16.32 -8.68 -10.49
C ARG A 322 15.36 -8.50 -11.68
N ILE A 323 15.87 -7.99 -12.81
CA ILE A 323 15.17 -7.80 -14.09
C ILE A 323 15.57 -8.95 -15.01
#